data_AF-A0A6F9CEM2-F1
#
_entry.id   AF-A0A6F9CEM2-F1
#
_cell.length_a   1.000
_cell.length_b   1.000
_cell.length_c   1.000
_cell.angle_alpha   90.00
_cell.angle_beta   90.00
_cell.angle_gamma   90.00
#
_symmetry.space_group_name_H-M   'P 1'
#
loop_
_entity.id
_entity.type
_entity.pdbx_description
1 polymer ?
#
loop_
_entity_poly.entity_id
_entity_poly.type
_entity_poly.pdbx_seq_one_letter_code
_entity_poly.pdbx_strand_id
1 'polypeptide(L)'
;TCPLLLRVFTTTNGRHHRMDEFGRGNVPSSELQIYTWLDATLKELTSLVKEVYPEARKKGTHFGFAVVYPEPKRQDDAMTLQSQRFRIGDYLDIAITPPNRAPPLPGRMRPY
;
A
#
# COMPACT_ATOMS: atom_id res chain seq x y z
N THR A 1 -13.15 12.91 18.67
CA THR A 1 -11.75 12.44 18.47
C THR A 1 -11.04 13.45 17.57
N CYS A 2 -9.71 13.42 17.35
CA CYS A 2 -9.04 14.19 16.27
C CYS A 2 -8.60 13.27 15.11
N PRO A 3 -8.76 13.65 13.83
CA PRO A 3 -8.33 12.81 12.71
C PRO A 3 -6.80 12.73 12.64
N LEU A 4 -6.28 11.60 12.15
CA LEU A 4 -4.86 11.37 11.87
C LEU A 4 -4.57 11.48 10.38
N LEU A 5 -3.34 11.85 10.06
CA LEU A 5 -2.83 11.84 8.69
C LEU A 5 -2.32 10.43 8.34
N LEU A 6 -3.00 9.76 7.42
CA LEU A 6 -2.60 8.46 6.86
C LEU A 6 -1.95 8.69 5.50
N ARG A 7 -0.70 8.25 5.33
CA ARG A 7 0.03 8.30 4.06
C ARG A 7 -0.16 6.97 3.34
N VAL A 8 -0.86 7.02 2.21
CA VAL A 8 -1.22 5.85 1.40
C VAL A 8 -0.51 5.93 0.06
N PHE A 9 0.18 4.87 -0.32
CA PHE A 9 0.84 4.74 -1.60
C PHE A 9 0.04 3.77 -2.46
N THR A 10 -0.18 4.10 -3.72
CA THR A 10 -0.96 3.24 -4.63
C THR A 10 -0.15 2.85 -5.84
N THR A 11 -0.36 1.62 -6.32
CA THR A 11 0.34 1.08 -7.48
C THR A 11 -0.64 0.40 -8.41
N THR A 12 -0.62 0.76 -9.69
CA THR A 12 -1.52 0.22 -10.74
C THR A 12 -0.92 -0.98 -11.47
N ASN A 13 0.30 -1.38 -11.11
CA ASN A 13 1.00 -2.50 -11.72
C ASN A 13 0.64 -3.85 -11.04
N GLY A 14 -0.36 -3.88 -10.15
CA GLY A 14 -0.77 -5.09 -9.42
C GLY A 14 0.29 -5.70 -8.51
N ARG A 15 1.36 -4.97 -8.19
CA ARG A 15 2.41 -5.39 -7.24
C ARG A 15 2.67 -4.24 -6.27
N HIS A 16 2.83 -4.58 -5.00
CA HIS A 16 3.22 -3.64 -3.97
C HIS A 16 4.56 -2.97 -4.28
N HIS A 17 4.74 -1.72 -3.85
CA HIS A 17 6.02 -1.03 -3.96
C HIS A 17 7.10 -1.81 -3.20
N ARG A 18 8.33 -1.78 -3.72
CA ARG A 18 9.47 -2.41 -3.02
C ARG A 18 9.83 -1.59 -1.79
N MET A 19 10.24 -2.26 -0.72
CA MET A 19 10.71 -1.59 0.50
C MET A 19 11.88 -0.62 0.21
N ASP A 20 12.71 -0.94 -0.78
CA ASP A 20 13.81 -0.08 -1.24
C ASP A 20 13.36 1.30 -1.73
N GLU A 21 12.13 1.43 -2.25
CA GLU A 21 11.56 2.70 -2.73
C GLU A 21 11.14 3.62 -1.58
N PHE A 22 10.90 3.06 -0.39
CA PHE A 22 10.62 3.79 0.85
C PHE A 22 11.89 4.07 1.66
N GLY A 23 13.06 3.68 1.15
CA GLY A 23 14.35 3.85 1.80
C GLY A 23 14.95 5.25 1.64
N ARG A 24 15.82 5.64 2.60
CA ARG A 24 16.66 6.86 2.54
C ARG A 24 15.89 8.19 2.43
N GLY A 25 14.68 8.26 2.97
CA GLY A 25 13.86 9.48 2.94
C GLY A 25 13.18 9.76 1.61
N ASN A 26 13.33 8.85 0.63
CA ASN A 26 12.52 8.86 -0.58
C ASN A 26 11.22 8.12 -0.35
N VAL A 27 10.18 8.56 -1.05
CA VAL A 27 8.87 7.91 -1.10
C VAL A 27 8.37 7.93 -2.55
N PRO A 28 7.57 6.95 -2.98
CA PRO A 28 6.97 6.96 -4.31
C PRO A 28 6.11 8.21 -4.54
N SER A 29 6.13 8.76 -5.76
CA SER A 29 5.32 9.94 -6.13
C SER A 29 3.80 9.68 -6.11
N SER A 30 3.38 8.42 -5.93
CA SER A 30 1.98 7.99 -5.86
C SER A 30 1.43 8.05 -4.43
N GLU A 31 1.89 9.05 -3.66
CA GLU A 31 1.46 9.31 -2.29
C GLU A 31 0.08 10.00 -2.27
N LEU A 32 -0.82 9.46 -1.46
CA LEU A 32 -2.09 10.06 -1.09
C LEU A 32 -2.12 10.30 0.41
N GLN A 33 -2.47 11.51 0.78
CA GLN A 33 -2.64 11.93 2.15
C GLN A 33 -4.12 11.90 2.50
N ILE A 34 -4.49 10.98 3.39
CA ILE A 34 -5.86 10.76 3.81
C ILE A 34 -5.99 11.18 5.28
N TYR A 35 -6.86 12.16 5.56
CA TYR A 35 -7.23 12.52 6.92
C TYR A 35 -8.38 11.62 7.36
N THR A 36 -8.09 10.69 8.27
CA THR A 36 -9.08 9.70 8.70
C THR A 36 -8.94 9.37 10.18
N TRP A 37 -9.77 8.45 10.66
CA TRP A 37 -9.81 8.00 12.04
C TRP A 37 -9.17 6.61 12.17
N LEU A 38 -8.72 6.22 13.36
CA LEU A 38 -8.14 4.88 13.60
C LEU A 38 -9.13 3.72 13.38
N ASP A 39 -10.43 4.00 13.46
CA ASP A 39 -11.53 3.07 13.22
C ASP A 39 -11.96 3.03 11.74
N ALA A 40 -11.31 3.78 10.86
CA ALA A 40 -11.61 3.78 9.44
C ALA A 40 -11.37 2.41 8.81
N THR A 41 -12.33 1.98 8.00
CA THR A 41 -12.34 0.66 7.39
C THR A 41 -11.60 0.64 6.05
N LEU A 42 -11.12 -0.53 5.64
CA LEU A 42 -10.54 -0.73 4.29
C LEU A 42 -11.53 -0.32 3.17
N LYS A 43 -12.83 -0.43 3.42
CA LYS A 43 -13.88 -0.03 2.46
C LYS A 43 -13.90 1.48 2.25
N GLU A 44 -13.77 2.27 3.31
CA GLU A 44 -13.68 3.73 3.22
C GLU A 44 -12.40 4.16 2.50
N LEU A 45 -11.27 3.55 2.84
CA LEU A 45 -10.00 3.77 2.14
C LEU A 45 -10.12 3.42 0.64
N THR A 46 -10.76 2.30 0.31
CA THR A 46 -11.01 1.91 -1.09
C THR A 46 -11.86 2.94 -1.83
N SER A 47 -12.91 3.48 -1.19
CA SER A 47 -13.77 4.50 -1.79
C SER A 47 -12.98 5.77 -2.10
N LEU A 48 -12.14 6.23 -1.17
CA LEU A 48 -11.27 7.38 -1.36
C LEU A 48 -10.27 7.16 -2.51
N VAL A 49 -9.64 5.99 -2.54
CA VAL A 49 -8.73 5.62 -3.64
C VAL A 49 -9.47 5.61 -4.99
N LYS A 50 -10.71 5.13 -5.04
CA LYS A 50 -11.52 5.13 -6.27
C LYS A 50 -11.95 6.53 -6.71
N GLU A 51 -12.00 7.51 -5.83
CA GLU A 51 -12.23 8.92 -6.20
C GLU A 51 -11.04 9.51 -6.94
N VAL A 52 -9.83 9.18 -6.50
CA VAL A 52 -8.60 9.68 -7.13
C VAL A 52 -8.20 8.85 -8.35
N TYR A 53 -8.40 7.53 -8.32
CA TYR A 53 -8.09 6.60 -9.40
C TYR A 53 -9.36 6.00 -10.01
N PRO A 54 -9.97 6.66 -11.02
CA PRO A 54 -11.21 6.18 -11.65
C PRO A 54 -11.02 4.81 -12.32
N GLU A 55 -9.81 4.49 -12.80
CA GLU A 55 -9.48 3.17 -13.35
C GLU A 55 -9.71 2.02 -12.36
N ALA A 56 -9.59 2.30 -11.06
CA ALA A 56 -9.80 1.32 -10.00
C ALA A 56 -11.30 1.01 -9.74
N ARG A 57 -12.22 1.76 -10.39
CA ARG A 57 -13.66 1.49 -10.33
C ARG A 57 -14.11 0.35 -11.25
N LYS A 58 -13.24 -0.11 -12.16
CA LYS A 58 -13.56 -1.21 -13.09
C LYS A 58 -13.96 -2.46 -12.31
N LYS A 59 -15.09 -3.07 -12.70
CA LYS A 59 -15.61 -4.28 -12.06
C LYS A 59 -14.59 -5.43 -12.24
N GLY A 60 -14.22 -6.08 -11.14
CA GLY A 60 -13.16 -7.10 -11.10
C GLY A 60 -11.76 -6.55 -10.78
N THR A 61 -11.64 -5.26 -10.42
CA THR A 61 -10.40 -4.71 -9.87
C THR A 61 -10.18 -5.24 -8.45
N HIS A 62 -8.99 -5.77 -8.19
CA HIS A 62 -8.57 -6.22 -6.87
C HIS A 62 -7.69 -5.16 -6.19
N PHE A 63 -7.90 -4.95 -4.89
CA PHE A 63 -7.11 -4.07 -4.05
C PHE A 63 -6.38 -4.92 -3.02
N GLY A 64 -5.06 -5.02 -3.14
CA GLY A 64 -4.19 -5.60 -2.11
C GLY A 64 -3.77 -4.50 -1.14
N PHE A 65 -3.88 -4.74 0.16
CA PHE A 65 -3.45 -3.79 1.20
C PHE A 65 -2.23 -4.37 1.91
N ALA A 66 -1.17 -3.57 2.03
CA ALA A 66 0.03 -3.92 2.76
C ALA A 66 0.43 -2.75 3.67
N VAL A 67 0.71 -3.03 4.93
CA VAL A 67 1.30 -2.04 5.83
C VAL A 67 2.81 -2.06 5.62
N VAL A 68 3.36 -0.92 5.23
CA VAL A 68 4.79 -0.70 5.05
C VAL A 68 5.29 0.00 6.31
N TYR A 69 6.03 -0.75 7.12
CA TYR A 69 6.76 -0.17 8.23
C TYR A 69 8.07 0.40 7.66
N PRO A 70 8.30 1.73 7.69
CA PRO A 70 9.65 2.23 7.48
C PRO A 70 10.47 1.68 8.64
N GLU A 71 11.22 0.61 8.37
CA GLU A 71 11.99 -0.08 9.39
C GLU A 71 12.87 0.96 10.09
N PRO A 72 12.67 1.23 11.39
CA PRO A 72 13.62 2.03 12.11
C PRO A 72 14.86 1.16 12.18
N LYS A 73 15.93 1.52 11.46
CA LYS A 73 17.27 1.05 11.85
C LYS A 73 17.55 1.58 13.25
N ARG A 74 17.06 0.87 14.25
CA ARG A 74 17.42 1.03 15.65
C ARG A 74 17.93 -0.32 16.10
N GLN A 75 19.25 -0.42 16.10
CA GLN A 75 19.98 -1.30 16.98
C GLN A 75 19.60 -0.91 18.42
N ASP A 76 18.51 -1.48 18.93
CA ASP A 76 18.02 -1.24 20.28
C ASP A 76 17.26 -2.51 20.71
N ASP A 77 17.99 -3.45 21.30
CA ASP A 77 17.53 -4.78 21.74
C ASP A 77 16.49 -4.74 22.88
N ALA A 78 15.92 -3.58 23.18
CA ALA A 78 14.98 -3.35 24.29
C ALA A 78 13.51 -3.18 23.85
N MET A 79 13.18 -3.27 22.55
CA MET A 79 11.82 -3.00 22.08
C MET A 79 10.90 -4.25 22.22
N THR A 80 9.84 -4.15 23.02
CA THR A 80 8.90 -5.26 23.25
C THR A 80 7.89 -5.43 22.11
N LEU A 81 7.47 -6.66 21.81
CA LEU A 81 6.51 -6.99 20.73
C LEU A 81 5.08 -6.40 20.90
N GLN A 82 4.76 -5.82 22.06
CA GLN A 82 3.51 -5.07 22.30
C GLN A 82 3.57 -3.62 21.77
N SER A 83 4.77 -3.19 21.37
CA SER A 83 5.13 -1.83 20.93
C SER A 83 4.80 -1.56 19.45
N GLN A 84 4.43 -2.60 18.71
CA GLN A 84 4.08 -2.57 17.29
C GLN A 84 2.56 -2.55 17.11
N ARG A 85 1.92 -1.55 17.72
CA ARG A 85 0.61 -1.05 17.28
C ARG A 85 0.88 -0.08 16.13
N PHE A 86 0.05 -0.10 15.09
CA PHE A 86 0.08 0.87 13.99
C PHE A 86 0.43 2.27 14.52
N ARG A 87 1.61 2.80 14.19
CA ARG A 87 2.09 4.10 14.68
C ARG A 87 1.81 5.13 13.61
N ILE A 88 1.34 6.30 14.02
CA ILE A 88 1.25 7.48 13.16
C ILE A 88 2.67 7.73 12.61
N GLY A 89 2.85 7.50 11.30
CA GLY A 89 4.16 7.41 10.66
C GLY A 89 4.38 6.16 9.80
N ASP A 90 3.58 5.11 9.99
CA ASP A 90 3.55 3.93 9.12
C ASP A 90 2.95 4.27 7.75
N TYR A 91 3.47 3.66 6.70
CA TYR A 91 2.99 3.84 5.34
C TYR A 91 2.00 2.72 4.99
N LEU A 92 0.92 3.05 4.29
CA LEU A 92 0.00 2.04 3.75
C LEU A 92 0.22 1.92 2.25
N ASP A 93 0.49 0.73 1.75
CA ASP A 93 0.64 0.46 0.32
C ASP A 93 -0.56 -0.31 -0.23
N ILE A 94 -1.11 0.16 -1.35
CA ILE A 94 -2.29 -0.41 -1.99
C ILE A 94 -1.97 -0.79 -3.43
N ALA A 95 -1.97 -2.09 -3.70
CA ALA A 95 -1.78 -2.63 -5.03
C ALA A 95 -3.13 -2.79 -5.75
N ILE A 96 -3.33 -2.03 -6.81
CA ILE A 96 -4.52 -2.05 -7.66
C ILE A 96 -4.22 -2.97 -8.84
N THR A 97 -4.97 -4.06 -8.94
CA THR A 97 -4.87 -5.04 -10.03
C THR A 97 -6.12 -4.96 -10.91
N PRO A 98 -6.03 -4.45 -12.15
CA PRO A 98 -7.18 -4.39 -13.05
C PRO A 98 -7.60 -5.79 -13.53
N PRO A 99 -8.89 -5.99 -13.85
CA PRO A 99 -9.45 -7.30 -14.23
C PRO A 99 -8.85 -7.88 -15.53
N ASN A 100 -8.31 -7.04 -16.42
CA ASN A 100 -7.83 -7.46 -17.74
C ASN A 100 -6.34 -7.88 -17.76
N ARG A 101 -5.68 -7.92 -16.60
CA ARG A 101 -4.33 -8.49 -16.53
C ARG A 101 -4.49 -10.00 -16.47
N ALA A 102 -4.54 -10.62 -17.65
CA ALA A 102 -4.43 -12.07 -17.78
C ALA A 102 -3.27 -12.55 -16.87
N PRO A 103 -3.45 -13.64 -16.09
CA PRO A 103 -2.33 -14.24 -15.38
C PRO A 103 -1.17 -14.41 -16.36
N PRO A 104 0.09 -14.17 -15.95
CA PRO A 104 1.22 -14.33 -16.85
C PRO A 104 1.10 -15.71 -17.48
N LEU A 105 0.99 -15.75 -18.82
CA LEU A 105 0.91 -16.98 -19.57
C LEU A 105 2.09 -17.87 -19.10
N PRO A 106 1.85 -19.13 -18.70
CA PRO A 106 2.93 -20.02 -18.32
C PRO A 106 3.92 -20.05 -19.48
N GLY A 107 5.19 -19.79 -19.14
CA GLY A 107 6.25 -19.44 -20.07
C GLY A 107 6.19 -20.25 -21.35
N ARG A 108 6.11 -19.55 -22.47
CA ARG A 108 6.24 -20.13 -23.81
C ARG A 108 7.61 -20.83 -23.85
N MET A 109 7.63 -22.15 -23.66
CA MET A 109 8.81 -22.99 -23.85
C MET A 109 9.42 -22.64 -25.20
N ARG A 110 10.62 -22.07 -25.18
CA ARG A 110 11.45 -21.92 -26.37
C ARG A 110 11.88 -23.34 -26.80
N PRO A 111 11.59 -23.79 -28.03
CA PRO A 111 12.23 -24.98 -28.56
C PRO A 111 13.72 -24.69 -28.77
N TYR A 112 14.53 -25.73 -28.60
CA TYR A 112 15.99 -25.75 -28.78
C TYR A 112 16.45 -25.28 -30.16
#